data_AF-A0A7D9JX92-F1
#
_entry.id   AF-A0A7D9JX92-F1
#
_cell.length_a   1.000
_cell.length_b   1.000
_cell.length_c   1.000
_cell.angle_alpha   90.00
_cell.angle_beta   90.00
_cell.angle_gamma   90.00
#
_symmetry.space_group_name_H-M   'P 1'
#
loop_
_entity.id
_entity.type
_entity.pdbx_description
1 polymer ?
#
loop_
_entity_poly.entity_id
_entity_poly.type
_entity_poly.pdbx_seq_one_letter_code
_entity_poly.pdbx_strand_id
1 'polypeptide(L)'
;MNEPEFEIDSTTGELKLKKRKIDDTQRSFAKHLKKTFKGKPQKIYVETMHISCQSDTYQPGHNYGGVIIYQYDGKSDWKTANNTHCKTGYIVVQDADSDNVQTWISEESGVVQRAVYRNAFGESAKDVEVVGESFAILYGQFEKNSHIFNNPHGSAFHEDRREMDKLSEHCVRKIVEYWKRVGSSRVEQRNFEVKELLQDFDQ
;
A
#
# COMPACT_ATOMS: atom_id res chain seq x y z
N MET A 1 2.69 -26.73 12.07
CA MET A 1 1.92 -26.36 10.87
C MET A 1 0.71 -27.27 10.85
N ASN A 2 -0.50 -26.73 10.98
CA ASN A 2 -1.71 -27.54 10.96
C ASN A 2 -2.48 -27.24 9.68
N GLU A 3 -2.79 -28.30 8.93
CA GLU A 3 -3.61 -28.26 7.73
C GLU A 3 -5.06 -27.82 8.06
N PRO A 4 -5.77 -27.18 7.12
CA PRO A 4 -7.14 -26.72 7.35
C PRO A 4 -8.12 -27.88 7.57
N GLU A 5 -8.86 -27.85 8.68
CA GLU A 5 -9.96 -28.78 8.95
C GLU A 5 -11.25 -28.33 8.26
N PHE A 6 -11.83 -29.23 7.46
CA PHE A 6 -13.15 -29.08 6.84
C PHE A 6 -14.14 -30.06 7.47
N GLU A 7 -15.41 -29.66 7.56
CA GLU A 7 -16.50 -30.52 8.02
C GLU A 7 -17.62 -30.54 6.98
N ILE A 8 -18.20 -31.70 6.73
CA ILE A 8 -19.29 -31.87 5.75
C ILE A 8 -20.61 -31.64 6.48
N ASP A 9 -21.40 -30.69 6.01
CA ASP A 9 -22.74 -30.44 6.53
C ASP A 9 -23.64 -31.67 6.26
N SER A 10 -24.09 -32.33 7.32
CA SER A 10 -24.90 -33.56 7.22
C SER A 10 -26.30 -33.36 6.61
N THR A 11 -26.71 -32.10 6.42
CA THR A 11 -28.03 -31.74 5.87
C THR A 11 -27.93 -31.33 4.41
N THR A 12 -26.81 -30.71 4.01
CA THR A 12 -26.63 -30.18 2.64
C THR A 12 -25.52 -30.87 1.84
N GLY A 13 -24.67 -31.68 2.47
CA GLY A 13 -23.55 -32.37 1.83
C GLY A 13 -22.38 -31.45 1.44
N GLU A 14 -22.39 -30.17 1.83
CA GLU A 14 -21.35 -29.20 1.47
C GLU A 14 -20.17 -29.22 2.45
N LEU A 15 -18.95 -29.16 1.91
CA LEU A 15 -17.71 -28.94 2.66
C LEU A 15 -17.70 -27.51 3.23
N LYS A 16 -17.80 -27.39 4.56
CA LYS A 16 -17.74 -26.12 5.28
C LYS A 16 -16.41 -26.01 6.00
N LEU A 17 -15.70 -24.90 5.73
CA LEU A 17 -14.52 -24.50 6.49
C LEU A 17 -14.96 -24.06 7.90
N LYS A 18 -14.42 -24.67 8.95
CA LYS A 18 -14.68 -24.22 10.32
C LYS A 18 -14.22 -22.76 10.45
N LYS A 19 -15.16 -21.82 10.60
CA LYS A 19 -14.87 -20.39 10.74
C LYS A 19 -13.96 -20.16 11.95
N ARG A 20 -12.68 -19.89 11.72
CA ARG A 20 -11.85 -19.15 12.68
C ARG A 20 -12.49 -17.77 12.87
N LYS A 21 -12.60 -17.32 14.12
CA LYS A 21 -13.05 -15.95 14.47
C LYS A 21 -12.08 -14.95 13.83
N ILE A 22 -12.43 -14.47 12.65
CA ILE A 22 -11.88 -13.24 12.06
C ILE A 22 -12.50 -12.10 12.87
N ASP A 23 -11.65 -11.35 13.57
CA ASP A 23 -11.99 -10.19 14.38
C ASP A 23 -12.74 -9.13 13.54
N ASP A 24 -13.71 -8.44 14.13
CA ASP A 24 -14.58 -7.47 13.44
C ASP A 24 -13.77 -6.28 12.86
N THR A 25 -12.59 -6.01 13.42
CA THR A 25 -11.59 -5.07 12.89
C THR A 25 -11.04 -5.52 11.52
N GLN A 26 -10.74 -6.81 11.36
CA GLN A 26 -10.31 -7.39 10.08
C GLN A 26 -11.47 -7.42 9.05
N ARG A 27 -12.72 -7.59 9.52
CA ARG A 27 -13.90 -7.42 8.65
C ARG A 27 -14.07 -5.98 8.18
N SER A 28 -13.78 -4.97 9.00
CA SER A 28 -13.94 -3.56 8.62
C SER A 28 -13.05 -3.20 7.41
N PHE A 29 -11.78 -3.60 7.45
CA PHE A 29 -10.85 -3.38 6.32
C PHE A 29 -11.26 -4.18 5.07
N ALA A 30 -11.66 -5.45 5.25
CA ALA A 30 -12.17 -6.30 4.17
C ALA A 30 -13.52 -5.87 3.56
N LYS A 31 -14.25 -4.99 4.26
CA LYS A 31 -15.60 -4.55 3.86
C LYS A 31 -15.58 -3.23 3.10
N HIS A 32 -14.47 -2.47 3.14
CA HIS A 32 -14.38 -1.16 2.46
C HIS A 32 -13.65 -1.17 1.11
N LEU A 33 -12.74 -2.13 0.83
CA LEU A 33 -12.21 -2.32 -0.52
C LEU A 33 -13.07 -3.30 -1.32
N LYS A 34 -14.31 -2.92 -1.68
CA LYS A 34 -15.11 -3.63 -2.68
C LYS A 34 -14.75 -3.09 -4.07
N LYS A 35 -13.88 -3.78 -4.83
CA LYS A 35 -13.40 -3.26 -6.12
C LYS A 35 -13.46 -4.33 -7.20
N THR A 36 -13.91 -3.99 -8.41
CA THR A 36 -14.24 -4.97 -9.46
C THR A 36 -13.04 -5.27 -10.37
N PHE A 37 -12.51 -6.50 -10.33
CA PHE A 37 -11.54 -7.00 -11.33
C PHE A 37 -12.28 -7.87 -12.34
N LYS A 38 -12.19 -7.55 -13.64
CA LYS A 38 -12.93 -8.25 -14.73
C LYS A 38 -14.43 -8.39 -14.45
N GLY A 39 -15.06 -7.36 -13.87
CA GLY A 39 -16.49 -7.36 -13.52
C GLY A 39 -16.86 -8.17 -12.27
N LYS A 40 -15.89 -8.68 -11.49
CA LYS A 40 -16.13 -9.36 -10.21
C LYS A 40 -15.53 -8.57 -9.05
N PRO A 41 -16.28 -8.27 -7.97
CA PRO A 41 -15.74 -7.60 -6.80
C PRO A 41 -14.66 -8.48 -6.14
N GLN A 42 -13.40 -8.08 -6.27
CA GLN A 42 -12.29 -8.56 -5.47
C GLN A 42 -12.18 -7.74 -4.19
N LYS A 43 -11.93 -8.46 -3.10
CA LYS A 43 -11.57 -7.89 -1.81
C LYS A 43 -10.07 -8.07 -1.65
N ILE A 44 -9.37 -6.99 -1.41
CA ILE A 44 -7.96 -7.05 -1.04
C ILE A 44 -7.88 -7.00 0.48
N TYR A 45 -7.19 -7.97 1.06
CA TYR A 45 -6.99 -8.08 2.51
C TYR A 45 -5.57 -7.63 2.84
N VAL A 46 -5.45 -6.62 3.69
CA VAL A 46 -4.17 -6.12 4.19
C VAL A 46 -4.14 -6.38 5.71
N GLU A 47 -3.29 -7.29 6.15
CA GLU A 47 -3.10 -7.59 7.58
C GLU A 47 -1.96 -6.76 8.18
N THR A 48 -0.90 -6.59 7.39
CA THR A 48 0.32 -5.89 7.77
C THR A 48 0.66 -4.87 6.68
N MET A 49 1.08 -3.67 7.08
CA MET A 49 1.73 -2.69 6.20
C MET A 49 3.22 -2.69 6.46
N HIS A 50 4.01 -2.75 5.39
CA HIS A 50 5.46 -2.87 5.45
C HIS A 50 6.14 -1.63 4.85
N ILE A 51 6.95 -0.91 5.62
CA ILE A 51 7.79 0.17 5.07
C ILE A 51 9.15 -0.36 4.60
N SER A 52 9.40 -0.22 3.30
CA SER A 52 10.55 -0.76 2.58
C SER A 52 11.88 -0.27 3.12
N CYS A 53 12.90 -1.13 3.05
CA CYS A 53 14.29 -0.74 3.26
C CYS A 53 14.86 0.19 2.20
N GLN A 54 14.18 0.33 1.06
CA GLN A 54 14.48 1.30 0.00
C GLN A 54 13.86 2.68 0.28
N SER A 55 13.13 2.83 1.39
CA SER A 55 12.67 4.14 1.82
C SER A 55 13.85 4.94 2.35
N ASP A 56 13.93 6.21 1.96
CA ASP A 56 14.97 7.11 2.41
C ASP A 56 14.79 7.48 3.87
N THR A 57 15.84 8.05 4.45
CA THR A 57 15.80 8.64 5.78
C THR A 57 15.11 10.00 5.72
N TYR A 58 14.24 10.29 6.68
CA TYR A 58 13.63 11.61 6.80
C TYR A 58 14.68 12.68 7.16
N GLN A 59 14.70 13.75 6.37
CA GLN A 59 15.52 14.94 6.52
C GLN A 59 14.59 16.15 6.59
N PRO A 60 14.64 16.95 7.68
CA PRO A 60 13.86 18.17 7.77
C PRO A 60 14.12 19.12 6.61
N GLY A 61 13.07 19.67 6.01
CA GLY A 61 13.15 20.61 4.89
C GLY A 61 13.12 19.97 3.50
N HIS A 62 13.28 18.65 3.39
CA HIS A 62 13.17 17.94 2.12
C HIS A 62 11.72 17.55 1.81
N ASN A 63 11.44 17.37 0.53
CA ASN A 63 10.17 16.85 0.02
C ASN A 63 10.28 15.36 -0.29
N TYR A 64 9.20 14.62 -0.08
CA TYR A 64 9.18 13.18 -0.32
C TYR A 64 7.97 12.78 -1.15
N GLY A 65 8.18 11.78 -2.00
CA GLY A 65 7.09 11.02 -2.63
C GLY A 65 6.91 9.69 -1.92
N GLY A 66 5.66 9.25 -1.75
CA GLY A 66 5.34 7.98 -1.15
C GLY A 66 4.31 7.19 -1.94
N VAL A 67 4.47 5.87 -1.94
CA VAL A 67 3.51 4.93 -2.54
C VAL A 67 3.23 3.79 -1.57
N ILE A 68 1.98 3.31 -1.56
CA ILE A 68 1.58 2.05 -0.95
C ILE A 68 0.99 1.14 -2.03
N ILE A 69 1.45 -0.11 -2.10
CA ILE A 69 1.01 -1.08 -3.11
C ILE A 69 0.25 -2.21 -2.43
N TYR A 70 -0.94 -2.48 -2.96
CA TYR A 70 -1.80 -3.58 -2.53
C TYR A 70 -1.72 -4.78 -3.46
N GLN A 71 -1.53 -4.55 -4.76
CA GLN A 71 -1.52 -5.60 -5.78
C GLN A 71 -0.64 -5.20 -6.96
N TYR A 72 0.00 -6.20 -7.56
CA TYR A 72 0.80 -6.08 -8.77
C TYR A 72 0.40 -7.20 -9.75
N ASP A 73 -0.07 -6.86 -10.95
CA ASP A 73 -0.57 -7.80 -11.97
C ASP A 73 -1.50 -8.88 -11.38
N GLY A 74 -2.42 -8.46 -10.51
CA GLY A 74 -3.35 -9.36 -9.85
C GLY A 74 -2.79 -10.13 -8.64
N LYS A 75 -1.51 -9.97 -8.27
CA LYS A 75 -0.83 -10.72 -7.20
C LYS A 75 -0.69 -9.93 -5.90
N SER A 76 -0.79 -10.62 -4.77
CA SER A 76 -0.56 -10.09 -3.41
C SER A 76 0.84 -10.38 -2.85
N ASP A 77 1.64 -11.17 -3.56
CA ASP A 77 3.04 -11.50 -3.26
C ASP A 77 3.78 -11.56 -4.60
N TRP A 78 4.77 -10.69 -4.80
CA TRP A 78 5.42 -10.51 -6.10
C TRP A 78 6.87 -10.05 -5.98
N LYS A 79 7.59 -10.14 -7.10
CA LYS A 79 8.92 -9.56 -7.28
C LYS A 79 8.89 -8.61 -8.46
N THR A 80 9.54 -7.47 -8.31
CA THR A 80 9.67 -6.44 -9.36
C THR A 80 10.89 -6.68 -10.24
N ALA A 81 11.06 -5.90 -11.31
CA ALA A 81 12.20 -6.03 -12.23
C ALA A 81 13.58 -6.01 -11.56
N ASN A 82 13.76 -5.25 -10.48
CA ASN A 82 15.00 -5.23 -9.69
C ASN A 82 15.05 -6.29 -8.57
N ASN A 83 14.20 -7.32 -8.62
CA ASN A 83 14.11 -8.45 -7.68
C ASN A 83 13.73 -8.05 -6.24
N THR A 84 13.10 -6.89 -6.05
CA THR A 84 12.52 -6.49 -4.76
C THR A 84 11.31 -7.37 -4.45
N HIS A 85 11.34 -8.09 -3.33
CA HIS A 85 10.20 -8.89 -2.87
C HIS A 85 9.19 -8.02 -2.14
N CYS A 86 7.96 -8.02 -2.62
CA CYS A 86 6.89 -7.20 -2.13
C CYS A 86 5.66 -8.07 -1.79
N LYS A 87 4.85 -7.58 -0.85
CA LYS A 87 3.55 -8.15 -0.50
C LYS A 87 2.51 -7.05 -0.38
N THR A 88 1.24 -7.40 -0.38
CA THR A 88 0.15 -6.46 -0.14
C THR A 88 0.41 -5.60 1.10
N GLY A 89 0.27 -4.27 0.95
CA GLY A 89 0.59 -3.29 2.01
C GLY A 89 2.04 -2.79 1.99
N TYR A 90 2.74 -2.90 0.85
CA TYR A 90 4.14 -2.48 0.73
C TYR A 90 4.24 -0.97 0.52
N ILE A 91 4.96 -0.27 1.38
CA ILE A 91 5.14 1.18 1.40
C ILE A 91 6.57 1.53 1.04
N VAL A 92 6.76 2.51 0.17
CA VAL A 92 8.05 3.14 -0.10
C VAL A 92 7.91 4.65 0.05
N VAL A 93 8.87 5.29 0.72
CA VAL A 93 8.97 6.75 0.83
C VAL A 93 10.37 7.18 0.42
N GLN A 94 10.48 7.99 -0.63
CA GLN A 94 11.79 8.43 -1.13
C GLN A 94 11.89 9.94 -1.24
N ASP A 95 13.10 10.44 -1.03
CA ASP A 95 13.46 11.84 -1.09
C ASP A 95 13.31 12.32 -2.54
N ALA A 96 12.29 13.15 -2.75
CA ALA A 96 11.97 13.68 -4.06
C ALA A 96 13.03 14.70 -4.52
N ASP A 97 13.81 15.27 -3.61
CA ASP A 97 14.88 16.22 -3.91
C ASP A 97 16.22 15.51 -4.22
N SER A 98 16.31 14.18 -4.05
CA SER A 98 17.51 13.40 -4.35
C SER A 98 17.76 13.22 -5.84
N ASP A 99 19.03 13.20 -6.26
CA ASP A 99 19.44 13.00 -7.66
C ASP A 99 18.88 11.70 -8.27
N ASN A 100 18.79 10.64 -7.47
CA ASN A 100 18.24 9.36 -7.89
C ASN A 100 16.78 9.49 -8.33
N VAL A 101 15.94 10.16 -7.54
CA VAL A 101 14.52 10.37 -7.87
C VAL A 101 14.37 11.44 -8.96
N GLN A 102 15.13 12.53 -8.89
CA GLN A 102 15.09 13.62 -9.88
C GLN A 102 15.39 13.15 -11.30
N THR A 103 16.32 12.21 -11.47
CA THR A 103 16.60 11.59 -12.77
C THR A 103 15.33 10.97 -13.37
N TRP A 104 14.60 10.18 -12.57
CA TRP A 104 13.38 9.52 -13.02
C TRP A 104 12.19 10.47 -13.16
N ILE A 105 12.15 11.60 -12.46
CA ILE A 105 11.07 12.60 -12.62
C ILE A 105 10.99 13.06 -14.07
N SER A 106 12.15 13.30 -14.71
CA SER A 106 12.19 13.71 -16.11
C SER A 106 11.63 12.64 -17.06
N GLU A 107 11.99 11.37 -16.84
CA GLU A 107 11.56 10.23 -17.66
C GLU A 107 10.09 9.84 -17.40
N GLU A 108 9.62 10.04 -16.17
CA GLU A 108 8.26 9.74 -15.74
C GLU A 108 7.29 10.91 -15.91
N SER A 109 7.60 11.78 -16.89
CA SER A 109 6.71 12.86 -17.33
C SER A 109 6.45 13.91 -16.25
N GLY A 110 7.44 14.19 -15.40
CA GLY A 110 7.37 15.17 -14.33
C GLY A 110 6.63 14.70 -13.07
N VAL A 111 6.30 13.40 -12.96
CA VAL A 111 5.48 12.91 -11.86
C VAL A 111 6.28 12.19 -10.79
N VAL A 112 6.42 12.84 -9.63
CA VAL A 112 7.21 12.36 -8.47
C VAL A 112 6.81 10.93 -8.05
N GLN A 113 5.53 10.62 -7.93
CA GLN A 113 5.11 9.29 -7.46
C GLN A 113 5.50 8.16 -8.43
N ARG A 114 5.53 8.45 -9.74
CA ARG A 114 6.01 7.48 -10.76
C ARG A 114 7.53 7.34 -10.69
N ALA A 115 8.24 8.45 -10.47
CA ALA A 115 9.68 8.42 -10.28
C ALA A 115 10.08 7.60 -9.04
N VAL A 116 9.38 7.76 -7.92
CA VAL A 116 9.58 6.94 -6.71
C VAL A 116 9.31 5.47 -7.00
N TYR A 117 8.21 5.13 -7.68
CA TYR A 117 7.93 3.75 -8.09
C TYR A 117 9.08 3.20 -8.95
N ARG A 118 9.47 3.93 -9.99
CA ARG A 118 10.53 3.52 -10.93
C ARG A 118 11.85 3.29 -10.22
N ASN A 119 12.24 4.21 -9.33
CA ASN A 119 13.46 4.12 -8.56
C ASN A 119 13.46 2.92 -7.60
N ALA A 120 12.33 2.67 -6.92
CA ALA A 120 12.20 1.59 -5.96
C ALA A 120 12.15 0.19 -6.63
N PHE A 121 11.49 0.08 -7.77
CA PHE A 121 11.13 -1.22 -8.36
C PHE A 121 11.86 -1.56 -9.65
N GLY A 122 12.55 -0.59 -10.26
CA GLY A 122 13.34 -0.78 -11.48
C GLY A 122 12.50 -0.90 -12.76
N GLU A 123 11.20 -0.58 -12.70
CA GLU A 123 10.26 -0.67 -13.81
C GLU A 123 9.27 0.50 -13.79
N SER A 124 8.65 0.84 -14.92
CA SER A 124 7.66 1.92 -14.92
C SER A 124 6.31 1.40 -14.48
N ALA A 125 5.60 2.16 -13.66
CA ALA A 125 4.19 1.89 -13.35
C ALA A 125 3.26 1.99 -14.58
N LYS A 126 3.77 2.44 -15.74
CA LYS A 126 3.06 2.42 -17.03
C LYS A 126 3.04 1.04 -17.68
N ASP A 127 4.00 0.17 -17.33
CA ASP A 127 4.23 -1.11 -17.98
C ASP A 127 3.54 -2.28 -17.26
N VAL A 128 2.94 -2.01 -16.10
CA VAL A 128 2.42 -3.01 -15.15
C VAL A 128 1.09 -2.57 -14.56
N GLU A 129 0.25 -3.52 -14.14
CA GLU A 129 -1.00 -3.21 -13.45
C GLU A 129 -0.77 -3.13 -11.94
N VAL A 130 -0.74 -1.91 -11.39
CA VAL A 130 -0.55 -1.67 -9.95
C VAL A 130 -1.83 -1.17 -9.32
N VAL A 131 -2.30 -1.87 -8.28
CA VAL A 131 -3.34 -1.36 -7.37
C VAL A 131 -2.64 -0.83 -6.14
N GLY A 132 -2.72 0.47 -5.94
CA GLY A 132 -2.02 1.14 -4.86
C GLY A 132 -2.55 2.54 -4.66
N GLU A 133 -1.97 3.25 -3.71
CA GLU A 133 -2.24 4.66 -3.45
C GLU A 133 -0.92 5.39 -3.26
N SER A 134 -0.96 6.71 -3.29
CA SER A 134 0.23 7.53 -3.17
C SER A 134 -0.04 8.83 -2.46
N PHE A 135 1.04 9.38 -1.90
CA PHE A 135 1.06 10.55 -1.07
C PHE A 135 2.34 11.34 -1.32
N ALA A 136 2.42 12.52 -0.72
CA ALA A 136 3.65 13.29 -0.61
C ALA A 136 3.87 13.74 0.82
N ILE A 137 5.12 14.09 1.14
CA ILE A 137 5.44 14.87 2.33
C ILE A 137 6.07 16.18 1.85
N LEU A 138 5.34 17.29 1.98
CA LEU A 138 5.78 18.61 1.53
C LEU A 138 6.01 19.49 2.76
N TYR A 139 7.21 20.04 2.92
CA TYR A 139 7.56 20.83 4.11
C TYR A 139 7.21 20.11 5.43
N GLY A 140 7.40 18.79 5.47
CA GLY A 140 7.06 17.93 6.61
C GLY A 140 5.58 17.61 6.79
N GLN A 141 4.67 18.15 5.98
CA GLN A 141 3.23 17.88 6.04
C GLN A 141 2.82 16.73 5.11
N PHE A 142 1.93 15.86 5.58
CA PHE A 142 1.42 14.74 4.81
C PHE A 142 0.33 15.19 3.82
N GLU A 143 0.56 14.94 2.54
CA GLU A 143 -0.34 15.30 1.45
C GLU A 143 -0.92 14.03 0.80
N LYS A 144 -2.23 13.85 0.94
CA LYS A 144 -2.96 12.64 0.54
C LYS A 144 -3.51 12.65 -0.89
N ASN A 145 -3.30 13.73 -1.63
CA ASN A 145 -3.85 13.90 -2.95
C ASN A 145 -2.84 13.46 -4.01
N SER A 146 -3.24 12.58 -4.92
CA SER A 146 -2.44 12.19 -6.07
C SER A 146 -3.31 11.84 -7.26
N HIS A 147 -2.84 12.17 -8.46
CA HIS A 147 -3.51 11.82 -9.70
C HIS A 147 -3.14 10.44 -10.24
N ILE A 148 -2.01 9.88 -9.81
CA ILE A 148 -1.44 8.71 -10.48
C ILE A 148 -2.00 7.43 -9.90
N PHE A 149 -1.75 7.20 -8.62
CA PHE A 149 -2.17 5.96 -7.98
C PHE A 149 -3.53 6.09 -7.30
N ASN A 150 -4.00 7.30 -6.93
CA ASN A 150 -5.30 7.41 -6.26
C ASN A 150 -6.45 7.51 -7.27
N ASN A 151 -6.19 8.00 -8.50
CA ASN A 151 -7.15 8.06 -9.60
C ASN A 151 -6.51 7.72 -10.96
N PRO A 152 -6.06 6.48 -11.20
CA PRO A 152 -5.56 6.09 -12.51
C PRO A 152 -6.72 6.06 -13.51
N HIS A 153 -6.58 6.80 -14.61
CA HIS A 153 -7.56 6.80 -15.71
C HIS A 153 -7.88 5.36 -16.15
N GLY A 154 -9.16 4.99 -16.11
CA GLY A 154 -9.64 3.68 -16.57
C GLY A 154 -9.43 2.52 -15.59
N SER A 155 -8.97 2.78 -14.37
CA SER A 155 -8.82 1.74 -13.35
C SER A 155 -10.15 1.43 -12.67
N ALA A 156 -10.55 0.14 -12.68
CA ALA A 156 -11.75 -0.34 -11.99
C ALA A 156 -11.61 -0.38 -10.44
N PHE A 157 -10.47 0.11 -9.92
CA PHE A 157 -10.10 0.07 -8.51
C PHE A 157 -10.17 1.42 -7.81
N HIS A 158 -10.54 2.51 -8.48
CA HIS A 158 -10.51 3.86 -7.89
C HIS A 158 -11.86 4.57 -8.09
N GLU A 159 -12.32 5.29 -7.06
CA GLU A 159 -13.63 5.97 -7.09
C GLU A 159 -13.60 7.31 -7.84
N ASP A 160 -12.80 7.46 -8.90
CA ASP A 160 -12.53 8.75 -9.57
C ASP A 160 -12.11 9.89 -8.61
N ARG A 161 -11.50 9.55 -7.46
CA ARG A 161 -11.07 10.49 -6.43
C ARG A 161 -9.55 10.56 -6.34
N ARG A 162 -9.03 11.77 -6.23
CA ARG A 162 -7.58 12.02 -6.06
C ARG A 162 -7.09 11.77 -4.63
N GLU A 163 -8.01 11.73 -3.68
CA GLU A 163 -7.73 11.51 -2.28
C GLU A 163 -7.53 10.02 -1.98
N MET A 164 -6.60 9.70 -1.09
CA MET A 164 -6.50 8.34 -0.54
C MET A 164 -7.80 7.93 0.17
N ASP A 165 -8.09 6.63 0.19
CA ASP A 165 -9.10 6.04 1.06
C ASP A 165 -8.82 6.39 2.53
N LYS A 166 -9.87 6.67 3.30
CA LYS A 166 -9.73 7.16 4.68
C LYS A 166 -8.99 6.19 5.60
N LEU A 167 -9.21 4.89 5.44
CA LEU A 167 -8.52 3.88 6.25
C LEU A 167 -7.03 3.81 5.85
N SER A 168 -6.76 3.84 4.55
CA SER A 168 -5.40 3.90 4.02
C SER A 168 -4.65 5.14 4.50
N GLU A 169 -5.28 6.32 4.39
CA GLU A 169 -4.74 7.59 4.87
C GLU A 169 -4.37 7.50 6.35
N HIS A 170 -5.29 7.02 7.19
CA HIS A 170 -5.06 6.92 8.64
C HIS A 170 -3.86 6.03 8.98
N CYS A 171 -3.82 4.83 8.40
CA CYS A 171 -2.73 3.88 8.61
C CYS A 171 -1.40 4.42 8.09
N VAL A 172 -1.37 4.91 6.84
CA VAL A 172 -0.15 5.40 6.20
C VAL A 172 0.37 6.64 6.92
N ARG A 173 -0.49 7.57 7.35
CA ARG A 173 -0.08 8.74 8.12
C ARG A 173 0.62 8.34 9.41
N LYS A 174 0.10 7.36 10.16
CA LYS A 174 0.77 6.85 11.38
C LYS A 174 2.14 6.24 11.08
N ILE A 175 2.26 5.46 10.02
CA ILE A 175 3.55 4.87 9.61
C ILE A 175 4.53 5.96 9.19
N VAL A 176 4.07 6.98 8.46
CA VAL A 176 4.89 8.13 8.06
C VAL A 176 5.36 8.93 9.28
N GLU A 177 4.50 9.19 10.27
CA GLU A 177 4.92 9.89 11.50
C GLU A 177 5.92 9.06 12.32
N TYR A 178 5.75 7.73 12.37
CA TYR A 178 6.77 6.84 12.94
C TYR A 178 8.09 6.96 12.18
N TRP A 179 8.05 6.87 10.84
CA TRP A 179 9.22 6.97 9.96
C TRP A 179 9.97 8.30 10.12
N LYS A 180 9.25 9.43 10.18
CA LYS A 180 9.84 10.76 10.46
C LYS A 180 10.56 10.79 11.81
N ARG A 181 9.95 10.20 12.84
CA ARG A 181 10.48 10.20 14.21
C ARG A 181 11.75 9.38 14.35
N VAL A 182 11.84 8.23 13.68
CA VAL A 182 13.04 7.38 13.75
C VAL A 182 14.21 7.95 12.92
N GLY A 183 13.94 8.71 11.85
CA GLY A 183 14.97 9.44 11.10
C GLY A 183 16.07 8.51 10.57
N SER A 184 17.35 8.89 10.81
CA SER A 184 18.54 8.18 10.32
C SER A 184 18.87 6.90 11.09
N SER A 185 18.20 6.67 12.23
CA SER A 185 18.25 5.36 12.86
C SER A 185 17.51 4.39 11.96
N ARG A 186 18.17 3.27 11.60
CA ARG A 186 17.55 2.24 10.75
C ARG A 186 16.18 1.92 11.32
N VAL A 187 15.14 2.06 10.50
CA VAL A 187 13.76 1.70 10.86
C VAL A 187 13.76 0.27 11.42
N GLU A 188 13.73 0.12 12.75
CA GLU A 188 13.78 -1.18 13.42
C GLU A 188 12.44 -1.90 13.27
N GLN A 189 11.33 -1.15 13.38
CA GLN A 189 9.99 -1.64 13.11
C GLN A 189 9.58 -1.30 11.68
N ARG A 190 9.61 -2.29 10.79
CA ARG A 190 9.17 -2.13 9.40
C ARG A 190 7.77 -2.66 9.12
N ASN A 191 7.28 -3.55 9.98
CA ASN A 191 5.97 -4.18 9.86
C ASN A 191 5.02 -3.56 10.89
N PHE A 192 3.86 -3.14 10.43
CA PHE A 192 2.81 -2.55 11.25
C PHE A 192 1.52 -3.33 11.04
N GLU A 193 0.97 -3.88 12.12
CA GLU A 193 -0.29 -4.59 12.08
C GLU A 193 -1.44 -3.61 11.86
N VAL A 194 -2.24 -3.82 10.82
CA VAL A 194 -3.33 -2.90 10.45
C VAL A 194 -4.34 -2.75 11.59
N LYS A 195 -4.61 -3.83 12.32
CA LYS A 195 -5.49 -3.79 13.50
C LYS A 195 -5.02 -2.81 14.58
N GLU A 196 -3.72 -2.63 14.74
CA GLU A 196 -3.12 -1.73 15.74
C GLU A 196 -3.17 -0.29 15.26
N LEU A 197 -2.92 -0.08 13.97
CA LEU A 197 -3.03 1.24 13.34
C LEU A 197 -4.46 1.80 13.41
N LEU A 198 -5.49 0.95 13.41
CA LEU A 198 -6.90 1.34 13.39
C LEU A 198 -7.58 1.46 14.77
N GLN A 199 -6.87 1.22 15.88
CA GLN A 199 -7.49 1.19 17.23
C GLN A 199 -8.21 2.48 17.64
N ASP A 200 -7.85 3.60 17.04
CA ASP A 200 -8.36 4.96 17.30
C ASP A 200 -9.08 5.56 16.09
N PHE A 201 -9.37 4.78 15.04
CA PHE A 201 -9.96 5.31 13.81
C PHE A 201 -11.41 5.79 14.00
N ASP A 202 -12.17 5.13 14.88
CA ASP A 202 -13.58 5.43 15.16
C ASP A 202 -13.78 6.33 16.40
N GLN A 203 -12.71 6.92 16.95
CA GLN A 203 -12.76 7.86 18.09
C GLN A 203 -12.91 9.30 17.62
#